data_AF-A0A924PQ69-F1
#
_entry.id   AF-A0A924PQ69-F1
#
_cell.length_a   1.000
_cell.length_b   1.000
_cell.length_c   1.000
_cell.angle_alpha   90.00
_cell.angle_beta   90.00
_cell.angle_gamma   90.00
#
_symmetry.space_group_name_H-M   'P 1'
#
loop_
_entity.id
_entity.type
_entity.pdbx_description
1 polymer ?
#
loop_
_entity_poly.entity_id
_entity_poly.type
_entity_poly.pdbx_seq_one_letter_code
_entity_poly.pdbx_strand_id
1 'polypeptide(L)'
;MCSSCAAAEPLPSGLGSPLNSTQTSVQNPSQEDPENWSDRAREVLVNALSLTGIRYKYGGNSPETGFDCSGFVRYVFKQATSLTLPHSALAISQLGKTVPKDELQPGDLV
;
A
#
# COMPACT_ATOMS: atom_id res chain seq x y z
N MET A 1 -33.97 -41.82 -34.36
CA MET A 1 -34.28 -40.90 -33.25
C MET A 1 -33.00 -40.14 -32.93
N CYS A 2 -32.84 -38.93 -33.50
CA CYS A 2 -31.76 -38.03 -33.15
C CYS A 2 -32.17 -37.27 -31.89
N SER A 3 -31.31 -37.22 -30.87
CA SER A 3 -31.41 -36.21 -29.82
C SER A 3 -30.01 -35.83 -29.35
N SER A 4 -29.73 -34.54 -29.54
CA SER A 4 -28.47 -33.83 -29.36
C SER A 4 -27.94 -33.80 -27.92
N CYS A 5 -26.61 -33.69 -27.78
CA CYS A 5 -25.97 -32.90 -26.74
C CYS A 5 -24.83 -32.09 -27.38
N ALA A 6 -24.91 -30.77 -27.23
CA ALA A 6 -23.88 -29.81 -27.56
C ALA A 6 -23.00 -29.54 -26.32
N ALA A 7 -21.70 -29.33 -26.50
CA ALA A 7 -20.94 -28.26 -25.84
C ALA A 7 -19.43 -28.33 -26.11
N ALA A 8 -18.89 -27.13 -26.33
CA ALA A 8 -17.59 -26.62 -25.91
C ALA A 8 -16.31 -27.09 -26.65
N GLU A 9 -15.84 -26.17 -27.49
CA GLU A 9 -14.44 -26.08 -27.93
C GLU A 9 -13.56 -25.56 -26.77
N PRO A 10 -12.47 -26.25 -26.41
CA PRO A 10 -11.47 -25.68 -25.51
C PRO A 10 -10.45 -24.80 -26.28
N LEU A 11 -10.27 -23.58 -25.78
CA LEU A 11 -9.29 -22.57 -26.22
C LEU A 11 -7.83 -23.05 -26.05
N PRO A 12 -6.89 -22.52 -26.86
CA PRO A 12 -5.53 -23.03 -26.99
C PRO A 12 -4.62 -22.72 -25.80
N SER A 13 -3.70 -23.65 -25.55
CA SER A 13 -2.59 -23.54 -24.60
C SER A 13 -1.57 -22.48 -25.03
N GLY A 14 -1.48 -21.36 -24.29
CA GLY A 14 -0.28 -20.50 -24.30
C GLY A 14 0.78 -21.11 -23.37
N LEU A 15 2.00 -21.40 -23.82
CA LEU A 15 3.13 -20.44 -23.97
C LEU A 15 3.21 -19.54 -22.72
N GLY A 16 4.10 -19.68 -21.76
CA GLY A 16 5.48 -20.14 -21.78
C GLY A 16 6.34 -19.03 -21.17
N SER A 17 6.95 -19.29 -19.99
CA SER A 17 8.25 -18.80 -19.48
C SER A 17 8.22 -18.28 -18.02
N PRO A 18 9.13 -18.75 -17.14
CA PRO A 18 9.28 -18.26 -15.78
C PRO A 18 10.23 -17.05 -15.67
N LEU A 19 9.80 -16.12 -14.80
CA LEU A 19 10.56 -15.20 -13.94
C LEU A 19 12.04 -14.92 -14.29
N ASN A 20 12.30 -13.76 -14.91
CA ASN A 20 13.63 -13.16 -14.91
C ASN A 20 13.86 -12.41 -13.59
N SER A 21 14.38 -13.11 -12.58
CA SER A 21 14.96 -12.50 -11.39
C SER A 21 16.36 -12.00 -11.71
N THR A 22 16.51 -10.70 -11.98
CA THR A 22 17.76 -9.96 -11.73
C THR A 22 17.43 -8.48 -11.73
N GLN A 23 17.43 -7.87 -10.54
CA GLN A 23 18.19 -6.63 -10.27
C GLN A 23 18.01 -6.24 -8.80
N THR A 24 18.89 -6.78 -7.96
CA THR A 24 19.42 -5.99 -6.84
C THR A 24 20.24 -4.87 -7.46
N SER A 25 19.73 -3.64 -7.44
CA SER A 25 20.50 -2.45 -7.72
C SER A 25 20.32 -1.48 -6.56
N VAL A 26 21.46 -1.16 -5.95
CA VAL A 26 21.63 -0.16 -4.90
C VAL A 26 21.17 1.19 -5.47
N GLN A 27 20.05 1.72 -4.99
CA GLN A 27 19.54 3.03 -5.42
C GLN A 27 19.85 4.11 -4.39
N ASN A 28 20.73 5.02 -4.82
CA ASN A 28 21.00 6.33 -4.25
C ASN A 28 19.69 7.16 -4.24
N PRO A 29 19.33 7.91 -3.18
CA PRO A 29 17.94 8.36 -2.92
C PRO A 29 17.49 9.61 -3.71
N SER A 30 17.97 9.82 -4.94
CA SER A 30 17.80 11.12 -5.60
C SER A 30 16.79 11.15 -6.74
N GLN A 31 16.19 10.05 -7.19
CA GLN A 31 15.23 10.08 -8.30
C GLN A 31 14.04 9.16 -7.96
N GLU A 32 12.97 9.75 -7.41
CA GLU A 32 11.72 9.03 -7.16
C GLU A 32 10.86 9.07 -8.43
N ASP A 33 10.91 7.99 -9.22
CA ASP A 33 9.99 7.84 -10.36
C ASP A 33 8.53 7.82 -9.84
N PRO A 34 7.60 8.56 -10.47
CA PRO A 34 6.20 8.66 -10.03
C PRO A 34 5.45 7.32 -10.02
N GLU A 35 5.92 6.33 -10.80
CA GLU A 35 5.40 4.95 -10.77
C GLU A 35 5.63 4.28 -9.39
N ASN A 36 6.77 4.55 -8.75
CA ASN A 36 7.11 3.97 -7.43
C ASN A 36 6.24 4.54 -6.30
N TRP A 37 5.83 5.80 -6.41
CA TRP A 37 4.94 6.40 -5.40
C TRP A 37 3.55 5.79 -5.43
N SER A 38 2.99 5.57 -6.61
CA SER A 38 1.66 4.96 -6.76
C SER A 38 1.60 3.56 -6.16
N ASP A 39 2.66 2.78 -6.31
CA ASP A 39 2.74 1.44 -5.73
C ASP A 39 2.92 1.46 -4.21
N ARG A 40 3.76 2.36 -3.68
CA ARG A 40 3.88 2.56 -2.22
C ARG A 40 2.58 3.06 -1.61
N ALA A 41 1.89 3.98 -2.27
CA ALA A 41 0.58 4.47 -1.82
C ALA A 41 -0.45 3.34 -1.80
N ARG A 42 -0.48 2.47 -2.82
CA ARG A 42 -1.31 1.27 -2.81
C ARG A 42 -0.97 0.35 -1.64
N GLU A 43 0.30 0.13 -1.36
CA GLU A 43 0.74 -0.69 -0.23
C GLU A 43 0.32 -0.08 1.12
N VAL A 44 0.46 1.23 1.30
CA VAL A 44 -0.09 1.97 2.45
C VAL A 44 -1.59 1.71 2.59
N LEU A 45 -2.35 1.83 1.50
CA LEU A 45 -3.80 1.62 1.51
C LEU A 45 -4.17 0.17 1.85
N VAL A 46 -3.53 -0.83 1.25
CA VAL A 46 -3.79 -2.25 1.53
C VAL A 46 -3.49 -2.59 2.99
N ASN A 47 -2.36 -2.12 3.51
CA ASN A 47 -2.00 -2.30 4.91
C ASN A 47 -3.01 -1.61 5.84
N ALA A 48 -3.41 -0.37 5.53
CA ALA A 48 -4.41 0.36 6.30
C ALA A 48 -5.77 -0.38 6.34
N LEU A 49 -6.21 -0.91 5.19
CA LEU A 49 -7.47 -1.67 5.09
C LEU A 49 -7.43 -2.98 5.88
N SER A 50 -6.28 -3.67 5.91
CA SER A 50 -6.12 -4.92 6.67
C SER A 50 -6.30 -4.74 8.17
N LEU A 51 -6.11 -3.52 8.67
CA LEU A 51 -6.20 -3.14 10.08
C LEU A 51 -7.57 -2.58 10.47
N THR A 52 -8.52 -2.55 9.52
CA THR A 52 -9.88 -2.10 9.79
C THR A 52 -10.56 -2.99 10.83
N GLY A 53 -11.38 -2.38 11.70
CA GLY A 53 -12.05 -3.07 12.81
C GLY A 53 -11.23 -3.15 14.10
N ILE A 54 -9.94 -2.80 14.09
CA ILE A 54 -9.14 -2.68 15.32
C ILE A 54 -9.63 -1.47 16.11
N ARG A 55 -9.77 -1.65 17.44
CA ARG A 55 -10.29 -0.60 18.32
C ARG A 55 -9.34 0.59 18.41
N TYR A 56 -9.93 1.78 18.47
CA TYR A 56 -9.21 2.99 18.84
C TYR A 56 -8.76 2.92 20.30
N LYS A 57 -7.49 3.26 20.56
CA LYS A 57 -6.93 3.39 21.90
C LYS A 57 -5.94 4.55 21.92
N TYR A 58 -6.18 5.52 22.79
CA TYR A 58 -5.28 6.65 22.97
C TYR A 58 -3.86 6.18 23.37
N GLY A 59 -2.84 6.65 22.66
CA GLY A 59 -1.45 6.18 22.81
C GLY A 59 -1.17 4.79 22.23
N GLY A 60 -2.14 4.18 21.56
CA GLY A 60 -2.03 2.87 20.93
C GLY A 60 -1.25 2.92 19.62
N ASN A 61 -0.40 1.92 19.39
CA ASN A 61 0.47 1.86 18.21
C ASN A 61 0.66 0.46 17.64
N SER A 62 -0.18 -0.49 18.04
CA SER A 62 -0.06 -1.89 17.62
C SER A 62 -1.43 -2.54 17.38
N PRO A 63 -1.52 -3.54 16.49
CA PRO A 63 -2.78 -4.23 16.24
C PRO A 63 -3.38 -4.91 17.48
N GLU A 64 -2.53 -5.42 18.38
CA GLU A 64 -2.95 -6.16 19.57
C GLU A 64 -3.54 -5.23 20.64
N THR A 65 -3.00 -4.01 20.75
CA THR A 65 -3.40 -3.05 21.79
C THR A 65 -4.42 -2.03 21.29
N GLY A 66 -4.54 -1.85 19.98
CA GLY A 66 -5.31 -0.78 19.35
C GLY A 66 -4.43 0.37 18.89
N PHE A 67 -5.03 1.27 18.12
CA PHE A 67 -4.33 2.42 17.53
C PHE A 67 -4.94 3.75 17.97
N ASP A 68 -4.10 4.78 18.09
CA ASP A 68 -4.54 6.17 17.97
C ASP A 68 -4.31 6.70 16.54
N CYS A 69 -4.65 7.96 16.29
CA CYS A 69 -4.59 8.55 14.95
C CYS A 69 -3.17 8.51 14.35
N SER A 70 -2.17 8.94 15.11
CA SER A 70 -0.78 9.00 14.65
C SER A 70 -0.04 7.67 14.76
N GLY A 71 -0.38 6.84 15.74
CA GLY A 71 0.13 5.48 15.91
C GLY A 71 -0.28 4.57 14.75
N PHE A 72 -1.51 4.73 14.25
CA PHE A 72 -1.98 4.05 13.05
C PHE A 72 -1.16 4.45 11.82
N VAL A 73 -1.08 5.75 11.52
CA VAL A 73 -0.33 6.27 10.37
C VAL A 73 1.12 5.82 10.42
N ARG A 74 1.76 5.96 11.59
CA ARG A 74 3.14 5.52 11.82
C ARG A 74 3.32 4.03 11.55
N TYR A 75 2.38 3.19 11.99
CA TYR A 75 2.45 1.75 11.77
C TYR A 75 2.36 1.41 10.27
N VAL A 76 1.35 1.93 9.58
CA VAL A 76 1.11 1.65 8.15
C VAL A 76 2.27 2.14 7.29
N PHE A 77 2.73 3.38 7.49
CA PHE A 77 3.85 3.93 6.73
C PHE A 77 5.14 3.16 6.97
N LYS A 78 5.39 2.73 8.21
CA LYS A 78 6.55 1.90 8.53
C LYS A 78 6.53 0.56 7.79
N GLN A 79 5.37 -0.08 7.66
CA GLN A 79 5.24 -1.33 6.91
C GLN A 79 5.45 -1.10 5.41
N ALA A 80 4.77 -0.10 4.82
CA ALA A 80 4.76 0.10 3.38
C ALA A 80 6.01 0.80 2.81
N THR A 81 6.71 1.59 3.61
CA THR A 81 7.82 2.44 3.10
C THR A 81 9.11 2.30 3.89
N SER A 82 9.11 1.52 4.98
CA SER A 82 10.20 1.45 5.97
C SER A 82 10.55 2.81 6.62
N LEU A 83 9.76 3.86 6.39
CA LEU A 83 9.95 5.17 7.00
C LEU A 83 9.49 5.15 8.46
N THR A 84 10.29 5.78 9.33
CA THR A 84 9.94 5.92 10.74
C THR A 84 9.41 7.32 11.01
N LEU A 85 8.10 7.41 11.21
CA LEU A 85 7.42 8.65 11.58
C LEU A 85 7.45 8.89 13.11
N PRO A 86 7.37 10.16 13.55
CA PRO A 86 7.15 10.48 14.96
C PRO A 86 5.76 10.02 15.42
N HIS A 87 5.57 9.83 16.73
CA HIS A 87 4.27 9.40 17.28
C HIS A 87 3.24 10.54 17.38
N SER A 88 3.63 11.80 17.20
CA SER A 88 2.72 12.94 17.33
C SER A 88 2.12 13.30 15.97
N ALA A 89 0.79 13.35 15.88
CA ALA A 89 0.08 13.79 14.67
C ALA A 89 0.51 15.20 14.25
N LEU A 90 0.71 16.11 15.22
CA LEU A 90 1.22 17.46 14.95
C LEU A 90 2.61 17.42 14.33
N ALA A 91 3.52 16.59 14.87
CA ALA A 91 4.86 16.45 14.31
C ALA A 91 4.81 15.86 12.90
N ILE A 92 3.95 14.86 12.65
CA ILE A 92 3.74 14.29 11.31
C ILE A 92 3.25 15.35 10.33
N SER A 93 2.30 16.20 10.71
CA SER A 93 1.76 17.26 9.83
C SER A 93 2.77 18.33 9.41
N GLN A 94 3.89 18.44 10.15
CA GLN A 94 4.98 19.37 9.86
C GLN A 94 6.07 18.75 8.98
N LEU A 95 5.97 17.45 8.68
CA LEU A 95 6.92 16.75 7.80
C LEU A 95 6.45 16.79 6.35
N GLY A 96 7.42 16.70 5.44
CA GLY A 96 7.14 16.60 4.01
C GLY A 96 6.74 17.94 3.38
N LYS A 97 5.89 17.87 2.36
CA LYS A 97 5.43 19.01 1.57
C LYS A 97 3.95 19.25 1.86
N THR A 98 3.56 20.50 2.13
CA THR A 98 2.15 20.89 2.17
C THR A 98 1.54 20.77 0.78
N VAL A 99 0.45 20.02 0.67
CA VAL A 99 -0.33 19.86 -0.56
C VAL A 99 -1.69 20.53 -0.35
N PRO A 100 -2.15 21.40 -1.28
CA PRO A 100 -3.48 21.99 -1.19
C PRO A 100 -4.56 20.90 -1.35
N LYS A 101 -5.73 21.12 -0.75
CA LYS A 101 -6.78 20.08 -0.65
C LYS A 101 -7.26 19.56 -2.00
N ASP A 102 -7.24 20.40 -3.02
CA ASP A 102 -7.62 20.10 -4.39
C ASP A 102 -6.56 19.29 -5.17
N GLU A 103 -5.32 19.22 -4.66
CA GLU A 103 -4.22 18.45 -5.26
C GLU A 103 -3.91 17.15 -4.49
N LEU A 104 -4.67 16.82 -3.44
CA LEU A 104 -4.44 15.62 -2.63
C LEU A 104 -4.53 14.35 -3.47
N GLN A 105 -3.54 13.48 -3.30
CA GLN A 105 -3.46 12.17 -3.94
C GLN A 105 -3.63 11.05 -2.91
N PRO A 106 -4.03 9.83 -3.35
CA PRO A 106 -4.05 8.67 -2.46
C PRO A 106 -2.68 8.47 -1.81
N GLY A 107 -2.67 8.33 -0.48
CA GLY A 107 -1.45 8.23 0.31
C GLY A 107 -1.05 9.52 1.02
N ASP A 108 -1.63 10.67 0.65
CA ASP A 108 -1.43 11.92 1.39
C ASP A 108 -2.14 11.91 2.75
N LEU A 109 -1.61 12.69 3.69
CA LEU A 109 -2.12 12.83 5.06
C LEU A 109 -2.92 14.13 5.22
N VAL A 110 -3.97 14.08 6.05
CA VAL A 110 -4.94 15.18 6.25
C VAL A 110 -5.16 15.52 7.73
#